data_AF-A0A3M1KFA2-F1
#
_entry.id   AF-A0A3M1KFA2-F1
#
_cell.length_a   1.000
_cell.length_b   1.000
_cell.length_c   1.000
_cell.angle_alpha   90.00
_cell.angle_beta   90.00
_cell.angle_gamma   90.00
#
_symmetry.space_group_name_H-M   'P 1'
#
loop_
_entity.id
_entity.type
_entity.pdbx_description
1 polymer ?
#
loop_
_entity_poly.entity_id
_entity_poly.type
_entity_poly.pdbx_seq_one_letter_code
_entity_poly.pdbx_strand_id
1 'polypeptide(L)'
;MSTLTPAAVYRRLLGYLRPLWVAFTLSLIGNIVYALASAGMAPAMEYVYKAIENPSQENRLLVCGLIVGLFGVRGLGSFLGGYNIARVGRSIVHRLRTQLYDTLLRMPCRFYDEHSTGHLVSRITFNVEQVTGAATNAVTVVVREGFTVIGLLGFMLWQNWRLTLIFLVLGPVIGLIVSYVTKRFRRLSQRIQDSMGDVTQVLTESLSGYRVMRVFGGESYESERFARASEHNTNQSLKMEFTRAASVPVIQLCVSLAIALLVWVALSPGVMADMTTGEFLAFITAATTIAKPIRQLTEVNAIIQKGITAAADVFTQLDAESEPDEGRVTVERAKGKIDFQQVEFAYGDHLALKGIDLAIQPGETVALVGRSGSGKSTLVNLLPRFYAPTRGKVLLDDVPLEDYTLASLRQQIAVVTQQVVLFNDTVANNIAYGALRGASREAIERAARAAHAWEFIESLPEGLDTVIGENGSLLSGGQRQRLAIARALLKDAPILILDEATSALDTESEKIIQSALEEVMKGRTTLVIAHRLSTIEQADRIVVMDQGRIVEVGHHSELMARGGAYAALHRMQFSDA
;
A
#
# COMPACT_ATOMS: atom_id res chain seq x y z
N MET A 1 13.07 6.16 13.40
CA MET A 1 12.96 5.26 12.23
C MET A 1 14.30 4.58 11.98
N SER A 2 14.46 3.33 12.43
CA SER A 2 15.66 2.55 12.12
C SER A 2 15.67 2.24 10.62
N THR A 3 16.53 2.89 9.85
CA THR A 3 16.72 2.56 8.43
C THR A 3 17.20 1.11 8.35
N LEU A 4 16.33 0.18 7.95
CA LEU A 4 16.67 -1.22 7.77
C LEU A 4 17.88 -1.30 6.82
N THR A 5 18.94 -2.00 7.23
CA THR A 5 20.09 -2.19 6.34
C THR A 5 19.64 -3.00 5.11
N PRO A 6 20.19 -2.75 3.91
CA PRO A 6 19.81 -3.50 2.71
C PRO A 6 19.89 -5.03 2.89
N ALA A 7 20.87 -5.49 3.65
CA ALA A 7 21.02 -6.91 3.99
C ALA A 7 19.89 -7.42 4.90
N ALA A 8 19.43 -6.63 5.87
CA ALA A 8 18.29 -6.98 6.73
C ALA A 8 16.98 -7.04 5.92
N VAL A 9 16.75 -6.06 5.04
CA VAL A 9 15.59 -6.04 4.12
C VAL A 9 15.58 -7.29 3.25
N TYR A 10 16.73 -7.61 2.62
CA TYR A 10 16.83 -8.79 1.77
C TYR A 10 16.64 -10.09 2.57
N ARG A 11 17.23 -10.20 3.76
CA ARG A 11 17.05 -11.38 4.64
C ARG A 11 15.59 -11.57 5.06
N ARG A 12 14.87 -10.48 5.36
CA ARG A 12 13.45 -10.54 5.67
C ARG A 12 12.63 -10.99 4.47
N LEU A 13 12.94 -10.48 3.28
CA LEU A 13 12.32 -10.90 2.03
C LEU A 13 12.54 -12.39 1.74
N LEU A 14 13.75 -12.91 2.00
CA LEU A 14 14.02 -14.36 1.92
C LEU A 14 13.17 -15.16 2.93
N GLY A 15 12.75 -14.56 4.05
CA GLY A 15 11.81 -15.16 4.99
C GLY A 15 10.47 -15.55 4.34
N TYR A 16 10.00 -14.77 3.36
CA TYR A 16 8.77 -15.07 2.60
C TYR A 16 8.92 -16.29 1.67
N LEU A 17 10.14 -16.76 1.41
CA LEU A 17 10.39 -17.97 0.61
C LEU A 17 10.18 -19.26 1.39
N ARG A 18 10.24 -19.24 2.73
CA ARG A 18 10.10 -20.45 3.58
C ARG A 18 8.88 -21.32 3.25
N PRO A 19 7.65 -20.79 3.14
CA PRO A 19 6.48 -21.60 2.79
C PRO A 19 6.48 -22.09 1.33
N LEU A 20 7.35 -21.54 0.48
CA LEU A 20 7.44 -21.82 -0.96
C LEU A 20 8.75 -22.52 -1.33
N TRP A 21 9.45 -23.10 -0.34
CA TRP A 21 10.79 -23.64 -0.50
C TRP A 21 10.89 -24.73 -1.57
N VAL A 22 9.85 -25.55 -1.76
CA VAL A 22 9.82 -26.59 -2.80
C VAL A 22 9.87 -25.97 -4.20
N ALA A 23 9.02 -24.99 -4.48
CA ALA A 23 9.04 -24.30 -5.78
C ALA A 23 10.35 -23.53 -5.97
N PHE A 24 10.85 -22.88 -4.91
CA PHE A 24 12.12 -22.16 -4.97
C PHE A 24 13.32 -23.09 -5.25
N THR A 25 13.38 -24.26 -4.61
CA THR A 25 14.44 -25.25 -4.83
C THR A 25 14.36 -25.89 -6.20
N LEU A 26 13.15 -26.25 -6.68
CA LEU A 26 12.96 -26.72 -8.05
C LEU A 26 13.40 -25.67 -9.08
N SER A 27 13.14 -24.39 -8.81
CA SER A 27 13.65 -23.31 -9.65
C SER A 27 15.17 -23.22 -9.63
N LEU A 28 15.79 -23.32 -8.44
CA LEU A 28 17.23 -23.30 -8.29
C LEU A 28 17.89 -24.44 -9.08
N ILE A 29 17.36 -25.66 -8.93
CA ILE A 29 17.81 -26.84 -9.68
C ILE A 29 17.67 -26.60 -11.17
N GLY A 30 16.49 -26.17 -11.65
CA GLY A 30 16.28 -25.88 -13.07
C GLY A 30 17.27 -24.85 -13.64
N ASN A 31 17.55 -23.78 -12.87
CA ASN A 31 18.52 -22.76 -13.26
C ASN A 31 19.97 -23.27 -13.26
N ILE A 32 20.34 -24.16 -12.33
CA ILE A 32 21.66 -24.81 -12.32
C ILE A 32 21.78 -25.76 -13.50
N VAL A 33 20.75 -26.57 -13.80
CA VAL A 33 20.72 -27.46 -14.98
C VAL A 33 20.90 -26.64 -16.26
N TYR A 34 20.21 -25.50 -16.38
CA TYR A 34 20.40 -24.59 -17.50
C TYR A 34 21.84 -24.07 -17.58
N ALA A 35 22.42 -23.65 -16.46
CA ALA A 35 23.76 -23.09 -16.39
C ALA A 35 24.82 -24.11 -16.82
N LEU A 36 24.74 -25.34 -16.29
CA LEU A 36 25.65 -26.43 -16.63
C LEU A 36 25.51 -26.85 -18.09
N ALA A 37 24.28 -26.97 -18.62
CA ALA A 37 24.06 -27.26 -20.03
C ALA A 37 24.59 -26.14 -20.95
N SER A 38 24.51 -24.88 -20.51
CA SER A 38 25.04 -23.74 -21.26
C SER A 38 26.58 -23.69 -21.22
N ALA A 39 27.20 -23.96 -20.07
CA ALA A 39 28.65 -24.04 -19.95
C ALA A 39 29.22 -25.24 -20.72
N GLY A 40 28.49 -26.37 -20.73
CA GLY A 40 28.84 -27.59 -21.46
C GLY A 40 28.88 -27.43 -22.98
N MET A 41 28.40 -26.30 -23.52
CA MET A 41 28.50 -25.98 -24.94
C MET A 41 29.96 -25.73 -25.39
N ALA A 42 30.80 -25.18 -24.52
CA ALA A 42 32.22 -24.94 -24.83
C ALA A 42 33.02 -26.24 -25.02
N PRO A 43 33.00 -27.22 -24.10
CA PRO A 43 33.64 -28.52 -24.34
C PRO A 43 32.95 -29.32 -25.45
N ALA A 44 31.64 -29.17 -25.64
CA ALA A 44 30.97 -29.77 -26.80
C ALA A 44 31.57 -29.28 -28.12
N MET A 45 31.98 -28.01 -28.21
CA MET A 45 32.63 -27.45 -29.40
C MET A 45 33.99 -28.10 -29.69
N GLU A 46 34.75 -28.46 -28.66
CA GLU A 46 35.98 -29.24 -28.81
C GLU A 46 35.69 -30.61 -29.45
N TYR A 47 34.63 -31.27 -29.01
CA TYR A 47 34.19 -32.56 -29.56
C TYR A 47 33.68 -32.42 -31.00
N VAL A 48 32.95 -31.36 -31.32
CA VAL A 48 32.56 -31.04 -32.70
C VAL A 48 33.79 -30.88 -33.58
N TYR A 49 34.81 -30.17 -33.12
CA TYR A 49 36.04 -29.99 -33.88
C TYR A 49 36.79 -31.30 -34.13
N LYS A 50 36.95 -32.14 -33.09
CA LYS A 50 37.54 -33.49 -33.22
C LYS A 50 36.76 -34.37 -34.20
N ALA A 51 35.43 -34.26 -34.23
CA ALA A 51 34.58 -34.97 -35.18
C ALA A 51 34.69 -34.43 -36.63
N ILE A 52 35.04 -33.16 -36.82
CA ILE A 52 35.33 -32.57 -38.13
C ILE A 52 36.69 -33.06 -38.65
N GLU A 53 37.71 -33.15 -37.78
CA GLU A 53 39.03 -33.67 -38.15
C GLU A 53 38.99 -35.18 -38.47
N ASN A 54 38.14 -35.95 -37.76
CA ASN A 54 37.95 -37.39 -37.97
C ASN A 54 36.48 -37.74 -38.25
N PRO A 55 35.99 -37.52 -39.50
CA PRO A 55 34.58 -37.69 -39.84
C PRO A 55 34.19 -39.17 -39.97
N SER A 56 33.60 -39.74 -38.92
CA SER A 56 32.96 -41.07 -38.93
C SER A 56 31.43 -40.97 -38.82
N GLN A 57 30.70 -41.99 -39.30
CA GLN A 57 29.23 -42.03 -39.18
C GLN A 57 28.78 -42.02 -37.71
N GLU A 58 29.54 -42.69 -36.84
CA GLU A 58 29.33 -42.72 -35.40
C GLU A 58 29.55 -41.33 -34.76
N ASN A 59 30.65 -40.63 -35.09
CA ASN A 59 30.93 -39.28 -34.60
C ASN A 59 29.87 -38.27 -35.02
N ARG A 60 29.32 -38.40 -36.25
CA ARG A 60 28.22 -37.54 -36.73
C ARG A 60 26.95 -37.74 -35.92
N LEU A 61 26.56 -38.98 -35.64
CA LEU A 61 25.38 -39.28 -34.83
C LEU A 61 25.56 -38.84 -33.37
N LEU A 62 26.74 -39.05 -32.80
CA LEU A 62 27.08 -38.62 -31.44
C LEU A 62 27.06 -37.09 -31.29
N VAL A 63 27.62 -36.33 -32.23
CA VAL A 63 27.59 -34.86 -32.20
C VAL A 63 26.16 -34.33 -32.31
N CYS A 64 25.38 -34.84 -33.26
CA CYS A 64 23.97 -34.45 -33.40
C CYS A 64 23.15 -34.78 -32.13
N GLY A 65 23.34 -35.99 -31.58
CA GLY A 65 22.70 -36.41 -30.33
C GLY A 65 23.11 -35.55 -29.14
N LEU A 66 24.40 -35.21 -29.02
CA LEU A 66 24.93 -34.34 -27.96
C LEU A 66 24.31 -32.94 -28.03
N ILE A 67 24.23 -32.34 -29.22
CA ILE A 67 23.63 -31.02 -29.42
C ILE A 67 22.14 -31.07 -29.03
N VAL A 68 21.36 -32.00 -29.59
CA VAL A 68 19.93 -32.10 -29.28
C VAL A 68 19.70 -32.37 -27.79
N GLY A 69 20.51 -33.25 -27.19
CA GLY A 69 20.47 -33.54 -25.76
C GLY A 69 20.77 -32.32 -24.89
N LEU A 70 21.84 -31.57 -25.18
CA LEU A 70 22.20 -30.34 -24.46
C LEU A 70 21.10 -29.27 -24.57
N PHE A 71 20.55 -29.05 -25.76
CA PHE A 71 19.45 -28.11 -25.94
C PHE A 71 18.16 -28.58 -25.26
N GLY A 72 17.86 -29.89 -25.25
CA GLY A 72 16.73 -30.46 -24.53
C GLY A 72 16.84 -30.26 -23.02
N VAL A 73 17.99 -30.61 -22.43
CA VAL A 73 18.29 -30.41 -21.00
C VAL A 73 18.24 -28.93 -20.63
N ARG A 74 18.81 -28.06 -21.48
CA ARG A 74 18.75 -26.61 -21.31
C ARG A 74 17.30 -26.09 -21.35
N GLY A 75 16.47 -26.60 -22.25
CA GLY A 75 15.06 -26.27 -22.34
C GLY A 75 14.27 -26.65 -21.09
N LEU A 76 14.47 -27.88 -20.60
CA LEU A 76 13.88 -28.36 -19.35
C LEU A 76 14.32 -27.53 -18.15
N GLY A 77 15.62 -27.25 -18.03
CA GLY A 77 16.16 -26.38 -16.99
C GLY A 77 15.57 -24.97 -17.04
N SER A 78 15.41 -24.39 -18.24
CA SER A 78 14.77 -23.09 -18.43
C SER A 78 13.31 -23.09 -17.97
N PHE A 79 12.54 -24.11 -18.33
CA PHE A 79 11.14 -24.24 -17.94
C PHE A 79 10.98 -24.43 -16.42
N LEU A 80 11.69 -25.41 -15.85
CA LEU A 80 11.67 -25.68 -14.40
C LEU A 80 12.13 -24.46 -13.59
N GLY A 81 13.20 -23.80 -14.04
CA GLY A 81 13.71 -22.57 -13.45
C GLY A 81 12.70 -21.43 -13.50
N GLY A 82 12.19 -21.13 -14.70
CA GLY A 82 11.36 -19.95 -14.99
C GLY A 82 9.94 -20.04 -14.45
N TYR A 83 9.26 -21.19 -14.62
CA TYR A 83 7.88 -21.32 -14.14
C TYR A 83 7.81 -21.29 -12.62
N ASN A 84 8.68 -22.04 -11.94
CA ASN A 84 8.65 -22.12 -10.49
C ASN A 84 9.07 -20.80 -9.83
N ILE A 85 10.04 -20.06 -10.38
CA ILE A 85 10.39 -18.75 -9.83
C ILE A 85 9.26 -17.73 -10.02
N ALA A 86 8.56 -17.78 -11.16
CA ALA A 86 7.42 -16.90 -11.40
C ALA A 86 6.28 -17.18 -10.41
N ARG A 87 6.00 -18.47 -10.15
CA ARG A 87 5.03 -18.89 -9.11
C ARG A 87 5.41 -18.33 -7.74
N VAL A 88 6.68 -18.47 -7.35
CA VAL A 88 7.19 -17.91 -6.09
C VAL A 88 6.97 -16.39 -6.03
N GLY A 89 7.36 -15.66 -7.07
CA GLY A 89 7.21 -14.20 -7.13
C GLY A 89 5.76 -13.74 -6.96
N ARG A 90 4.84 -14.33 -7.71
CA ARG A 90 3.41 -13.98 -7.64
C ARG A 90 2.81 -14.29 -6.27
N SER A 91 3.23 -15.40 -5.63
CA SER A 91 2.80 -15.72 -4.27
C SER A 91 3.36 -14.74 -3.23
N ILE A 92 4.58 -14.22 -3.40
CA ILE A 92 5.14 -13.18 -2.52
C ILE A 92 4.34 -11.89 -2.66
N VAL A 93 4.07 -11.44 -3.90
CA VAL A 93 3.26 -10.24 -4.17
C VAL A 93 1.90 -10.34 -3.50
N HIS A 94 1.21 -11.47 -3.67
CA HIS A 94 -0.08 -11.70 -3.04
C HIS A 94 0.00 -11.57 -1.51
N ARG A 95 0.95 -12.26 -0.86
CA ARG A 95 1.13 -12.20 0.60
C ARG A 95 1.45 -10.79 1.09
N LEU A 96 2.34 -10.08 0.39
CA LEU A 96 2.69 -8.70 0.75
C LEU A 96 1.49 -7.76 0.61
N ARG A 97 0.71 -7.87 -0.48
CA ARG A 97 -0.51 -7.07 -0.65
C ARG A 97 -1.52 -7.34 0.47
N THR A 98 -1.77 -8.60 0.80
CA THR A 98 -2.70 -8.96 1.88
C THR A 98 -2.23 -8.44 3.23
N GLN A 99 -0.96 -8.67 3.60
CA GLN A 99 -0.42 -8.17 4.87
C GLN A 99 -0.42 -6.65 4.95
N LEU A 100 -0.07 -5.97 3.86
CA LEU A 100 -0.06 -4.51 3.82
C LEU A 100 -1.47 -3.96 3.96
N TYR A 101 -2.44 -4.57 3.29
CA TYR A 101 -3.85 -4.23 3.44
C TYR A 101 -4.35 -4.45 4.87
N ASP A 102 -4.07 -5.61 5.47
CA ASP A 102 -4.44 -5.93 6.86
C ASP A 102 -3.80 -4.95 7.86
N THR A 103 -2.56 -4.52 7.59
CA THR A 103 -1.85 -3.55 8.42
C THR A 103 -2.49 -2.17 8.29
N LEU A 104 -2.79 -1.72 7.06
CA LEU A 104 -3.48 -0.44 6.83
C LEU A 104 -4.80 -0.40 7.59
N LEU A 105 -5.63 -1.45 7.53
CA LEU A 105 -6.91 -1.52 8.26
C LEU A 105 -6.80 -1.31 9.78
N ARG A 106 -5.61 -1.45 10.37
CA ARG A 106 -5.35 -1.29 11.81
C ARG A 106 -4.50 -0.06 12.14
N MET A 107 -4.18 0.78 11.15
CA MET A 107 -3.43 2.00 11.38
C MET A 107 -4.27 3.05 12.12
N PRO A 108 -3.66 3.86 12.98
CA PRO A 108 -4.34 4.96 13.66
C PRO A 108 -4.82 6.03 12.67
N CYS A 109 -5.90 6.74 12.96
CA CYS A 109 -6.46 7.77 12.08
C CYS A 109 -5.43 8.85 11.66
N ARG A 110 -4.56 9.26 12.60
CA ARG A 110 -3.47 10.20 12.34
C ARG A 110 -2.57 9.79 11.17
N PHE A 111 -2.35 8.49 10.97
CA PHE A 111 -1.56 8.00 9.84
C PHE A 111 -2.21 8.37 8.49
N TYR A 112 -3.54 8.31 8.41
CA TYR A 112 -4.31 8.65 7.21
C TYR A 112 -4.40 10.16 6.97
N ASP A 113 -4.36 10.97 8.02
CA ASP A 113 -4.37 12.43 7.88
C ASP A 113 -3.01 12.95 7.39
N GLU A 114 -1.91 12.28 7.76
CA GLU A 114 -0.54 12.69 7.39
C GLU A 114 -0.11 12.17 6.00
N HIS A 115 -0.78 11.17 5.44
CA HIS A 115 -0.41 10.54 4.17
C HIS A 115 -1.50 10.68 3.11
N SER A 116 -1.13 11.11 1.90
CA SER A 116 -2.09 11.14 0.80
C SER A 116 -2.52 9.73 0.38
N THR A 117 -3.81 9.57 0.07
CA THR A 117 -4.39 8.31 -0.40
C THR A 117 -3.65 7.77 -1.63
N GLY A 118 -3.18 8.66 -2.52
CA GLY A 118 -2.40 8.29 -3.71
C GLY A 118 -1.07 7.59 -3.39
N HIS A 119 -0.34 8.08 -2.37
CA HIS A 119 0.88 7.41 -1.91
C HIS A 119 0.59 6.01 -1.34
N LEU A 120 -0.51 5.84 -0.57
CA LEU A 120 -0.91 4.55 -0.03
C LEU A 120 -1.28 3.55 -1.13
N VAL A 121 -2.03 4.00 -2.15
CA VAL A 121 -2.41 3.17 -3.31
C VAL A 121 -1.17 2.78 -4.13
N SER A 122 -0.26 3.71 -4.39
CA SER A 122 0.98 3.45 -5.13
C SER A 122 1.85 2.41 -4.42
N ARG A 123 1.93 2.43 -3.08
CA ARG A 123 2.67 1.42 -2.31
C ARG A 123 2.15 0.00 -2.57
N ILE A 124 0.82 -0.22 -2.56
CA ILE A 124 0.21 -1.54 -2.77
C ILE A 124 0.33 -1.99 -4.25
N THR A 125 0.11 -1.07 -5.18
CA THR A 125 -0.02 -1.37 -6.61
C THR A 125 1.34 -1.41 -7.31
N PHE A 126 2.22 -0.45 -7.04
CA PHE A 126 3.51 -0.28 -7.68
C PHE A 126 4.67 -0.83 -6.84
N ASN A 127 4.86 -0.39 -5.58
CA ASN A 127 6.04 -0.79 -4.80
C ASN A 127 6.07 -2.29 -4.56
N VAL A 128 4.95 -2.92 -4.16
CA VAL A 128 4.88 -4.37 -3.97
C VAL A 128 5.23 -5.13 -5.26
N GLU A 129 4.87 -4.63 -6.44
CA GLU A 129 5.22 -5.27 -7.71
C GLU A 129 6.73 -5.21 -7.97
N GLN A 130 7.39 -4.08 -7.64
CA GLN A 130 8.85 -3.93 -7.80
C GLN A 130 9.65 -4.90 -6.91
N VAL A 131 9.10 -5.30 -5.76
CA VAL A 131 9.70 -6.32 -4.88
C VAL A 131 9.94 -7.64 -5.62
N THR A 132 9.02 -8.00 -6.53
CA THR A 132 9.11 -9.24 -7.32
C THR A 132 10.41 -9.35 -8.08
N GLY A 133 10.88 -8.26 -8.70
CA GLY A 133 12.11 -8.26 -9.50
C GLY A 133 13.33 -8.70 -8.69
N ALA A 134 13.47 -8.22 -7.45
CA ALA A 134 14.56 -8.60 -6.55
C ALA A 134 14.37 -9.99 -5.93
N ALA A 135 13.13 -10.46 -5.81
CA ALA A 135 12.83 -11.79 -5.26
C ALA A 135 12.98 -12.92 -6.30
N THR A 136 12.76 -12.65 -7.59
CA THR A 136 12.71 -13.68 -8.64
C THR A 136 13.77 -13.52 -9.71
N ASN A 137 13.70 -12.45 -10.51
CA ASN A 137 14.59 -12.23 -11.66
C ASN A 137 16.03 -12.12 -11.19
N ALA A 138 16.24 -11.43 -10.07
CA ALA A 138 17.54 -11.34 -9.42
C ALA A 138 18.16 -12.70 -9.10
N VAL A 139 17.42 -13.53 -8.38
CA VAL A 139 17.88 -14.87 -7.99
C VAL A 139 18.13 -15.72 -9.21
N THR A 140 17.23 -15.66 -10.20
CA THR A 140 17.36 -16.42 -11.45
C THR A 140 18.65 -16.08 -12.17
N VAL A 141 18.94 -14.80 -12.38
CA VAL A 141 20.15 -14.36 -13.08
C VAL A 141 21.41 -14.66 -12.25
N VAL A 142 21.41 -14.35 -10.95
CA VAL A 142 22.58 -14.61 -10.08
C VAL A 142 22.93 -16.08 -10.05
N VAL A 143 21.95 -16.97 -9.93
CA VAL A 143 22.18 -18.42 -9.95
C VAL A 143 22.57 -18.85 -11.36
N ARG A 144 21.71 -18.62 -12.35
CA ARG A 144 21.90 -19.13 -13.72
C ARG A 144 23.20 -18.61 -14.34
N GLU A 145 23.39 -17.30 -14.34
CA GLU A 145 24.55 -16.67 -14.96
C GLU A 145 25.79 -16.80 -14.08
N GLY A 146 25.64 -16.77 -12.74
CA GLY A 146 26.75 -17.00 -11.81
C GLY A 146 27.34 -18.40 -11.96
N PHE A 147 26.52 -19.45 -11.97
CA PHE A 147 26.99 -20.81 -12.21
C PHE A 147 27.53 -21.00 -13.63
N THR A 148 26.98 -20.29 -14.63
CA THR A 148 27.53 -20.33 -16.00
C THR A 148 28.93 -19.71 -16.05
N VAL A 149 29.14 -18.56 -15.40
CA VAL A 149 30.47 -17.92 -15.28
C VAL A 149 31.45 -18.83 -14.53
N ILE A 150 31.03 -19.42 -13.41
CA ILE A 150 31.87 -20.35 -12.64
C ILE A 150 32.24 -21.57 -13.49
N GLY A 151 31.28 -22.14 -14.23
CA GLY A 151 31.51 -23.28 -15.12
C GLY A 151 32.49 -22.96 -16.25
N LEU A 152 32.31 -21.81 -16.92
CA LEU A 152 33.20 -21.36 -17.99
C LEU A 152 34.60 -21.03 -17.47
N LEU A 153 34.72 -20.29 -16.35
CA LEU A 153 36.02 -20.00 -15.73
C LEU A 153 36.72 -21.26 -15.24
N GLY A 154 35.98 -22.21 -14.66
CA GLY A 154 36.51 -23.50 -14.24
C GLY A 154 37.06 -24.31 -15.42
N PHE A 155 36.31 -24.35 -16.53
CA PHE A 155 36.77 -24.97 -17.78
C PHE A 155 38.03 -24.28 -18.34
N MET A 156 38.05 -22.94 -18.35
CA MET A 156 39.21 -22.18 -18.81
C MET A 156 40.44 -22.40 -17.92
N LEU A 157 40.27 -22.43 -16.59
CA LEU A 157 41.35 -22.72 -15.66
C LEU A 157 41.93 -24.13 -15.85
N TRP A 158 41.05 -25.11 -16.12
CA TRP A 158 41.45 -26.49 -16.38
C TRP A 158 42.26 -26.62 -17.69
N GLN A 159 41.85 -25.92 -18.75
CA GLN A 159 42.56 -25.91 -20.03
C GLN A 159 43.89 -25.13 -19.96
N ASN A 160 43.85 -23.88 -19.50
CA ASN A 160 45.03 -23.04 -19.39
C ASN A 160 44.87 -21.95 -18.31
N TRP A 161 45.44 -22.21 -17.14
CA TRP A 161 45.39 -21.29 -16.01
C TRP A 161 46.14 -19.96 -16.28
N ARG A 162 47.21 -19.97 -17.09
CA ARG A 162 47.99 -18.77 -17.41
C ARG A 162 47.17 -17.78 -18.24
N LEU A 163 46.48 -18.27 -19.27
CA LEU A 163 45.57 -17.46 -20.08
C LEU A 163 44.36 -16.98 -19.28
N THR A 164 43.89 -17.77 -18.33
CA THR A 164 42.71 -17.44 -17.51
C THR A 164 42.99 -16.31 -16.50
N LEU A 165 44.25 -16.13 -16.05
CA LEU A 165 44.63 -15.01 -15.17
C LEU A 165 44.30 -13.64 -15.76
N ILE A 166 44.32 -13.51 -17.09
CA ILE A 166 43.95 -12.27 -17.78
C ILE A 166 42.53 -11.83 -17.40
N PHE A 167 41.59 -12.76 -17.32
CA PHE A 167 40.20 -12.48 -16.91
C PHE A 167 40.07 -12.20 -15.42
N LEU A 168 40.87 -12.87 -14.57
CA LEU A 168 40.85 -12.65 -13.12
C LEU A 168 41.32 -11.22 -12.76
N VAL A 169 42.33 -10.70 -13.45
CA VAL A 169 42.82 -9.32 -13.26
C VAL A 169 41.78 -8.26 -13.64
N LEU A 170 40.86 -8.59 -14.56
CA LEU A 170 39.76 -7.70 -14.96
C LEU A 170 38.65 -7.63 -13.90
N GLY A 171 38.53 -8.65 -13.04
CA GLY A 171 37.49 -8.76 -12.01
C GLY A 171 37.39 -7.53 -11.09
N PRO A 172 38.50 -7.07 -10.47
CA PRO A 172 38.50 -5.86 -9.63
C PRO A 172 38.03 -4.60 -10.37
N VAL A 173 38.41 -4.41 -11.64
CA VAL A 173 38.00 -3.26 -12.46
C VAL A 173 36.50 -3.28 -12.69
N ILE A 174 35.94 -4.43 -13.07
CA ILE A 174 34.49 -4.62 -13.21
C ILE A 174 33.78 -4.38 -11.86
N GLY A 175 34.34 -4.89 -10.77
CA GLY A 175 33.80 -4.72 -9.42
C GLY A 175 33.67 -3.25 -8.99
N LEU A 176 34.66 -2.41 -9.32
CA LEU A 176 34.61 -0.97 -9.05
C LEU A 176 33.48 -0.28 -9.82
N ILE A 177 33.33 -0.60 -11.12
CA ILE A 177 32.25 -0.07 -11.96
C ILE A 177 30.89 -0.47 -11.38
N VAL A 178 30.71 -1.76 -11.06
CA VAL A 178 29.49 -2.29 -10.46
C VAL A 178 29.18 -1.58 -9.15
N SER A 179 30.17 -1.38 -8.27
CA SER A 179 29.99 -0.71 -6.98
C SER A 179 29.50 0.74 -7.12
N TYR A 180 30.09 1.50 -8.05
CA TYR A 180 29.65 2.87 -8.35
C TYR A 180 28.20 2.89 -8.88
N VAL A 181 27.91 2.03 -9.86
CA VAL A 181 26.57 1.88 -10.46
C VAL A 181 25.53 1.50 -9.41
N THR A 182 25.86 0.57 -8.50
CA THR A 182 25.00 0.16 -7.38
C THR A 182 24.56 1.34 -6.52
N LYS A 183 25.52 2.15 -6.07
CA LYS A 183 25.27 3.31 -5.20
C LYS A 183 24.37 4.34 -5.90
N ARG A 184 24.59 4.55 -7.21
CA ARG A 184 23.80 5.46 -8.03
C ARG A 184 22.38 4.95 -8.25
N PHE A 185 22.20 3.67 -8.56
CA PHE A 185 20.88 3.07 -8.75
C PHE A 185 20.00 3.16 -7.51
N ARG A 186 20.55 2.90 -6.32
CA ARG A 186 19.78 3.01 -5.08
C ARG A 186 19.16 4.41 -4.90
N ARG A 187 19.93 5.47 -5.15
CA ARG A 187 19.45 6.85 -5.03
C ARG A 187 18.39 7.20 -6.08
N LEU A 188 18.58 6.75 -7.32
CA LEU A 188 17.63 7.00 -8.40
C LEU A 188 16.33 6.21 -8.20
N SER A 189 16.42 4.97 -7.71
CA SER A 189 15.24 4.14 -7.43
C SER A 189 14.33 4.76 -6.38
N GLN A 190 14.88 5.32 -5.29
CA GLN A 190 14.06 6.02 -4.29
C GLN A 190 13.27 7.17 -4.93
N ARG A 191 13.96 8.03 -5.69
CA ARG A 191 13.33 9.17 -6.37
C ARG A 191 12.26 8.75 -7.38
N ILE A 192 12.44 7.60 -8.05
CA ILE A 192 11.43 7.05 -8.96
C ILE A 192 10.18 6.60 -8.19
N GLN A 193 10.35 5.97 -7.02
CA GLN A 193 9.22 5.54 -6.19
C GLN A 193 8.47 6.73 -5.59
N ASP A 194 9.20 7.71 -5.06
CA ASP A 194 8.61 8.95 -4.52
C ASP A 194 7.80 9.68 -5.61
N SER A 195 8.41 9.91 -6.78
CA SER A 195 7.73 10.59 -7.91
C SER A 195 6.57 9.80 -8.50
N MET A 196 6.57 8.47 -8.42
CA MET A 196 5.40 7.67 -8.80
C MET A 196 4.24 7.86 -7.80
N GLY A 197 4.57 8.12 -6.53
CA GLY A 197 3.61 8.57 -5.52
C GLY A 197 2.95 9.89 -5.92
N ASP A 198 3.74 10.89 -6.32
CA ASP A 198 3.24 12.20 -6.79
C ASP A 198 2.32 12.05 -8.01
N VAL A 199 2.73 11.26 -9.01
CA VAL A 199 1.91 10.97 -10.22
C VAL A 199 0.57 10.35 -9.83
N THR A 200 0.59 9.39 -8.91
CA THR A 200 -0.62 8.72 -8.44
C THR A 200 -1.50 9.67 -7.65
N GLN A 201 -0.91 10.52 -6.81
CA GLN A 201 -1.64 11.53 -6.04
C GLN A 201 -2.35 12.53 -6.93
N VAL A 202 -1.66 13.13 -7.91
CA VAL A 202 -2.29 14.06 -8.86
C VAL A 202 -3.45 13.35 -9.56
N LEU A 203 -3.25 12.13 -10.05
CA LEU A 203 -4.29 11.36 -10.71
C LEU A 203 -5.51 11.11 -9.80
N THR A 204 -5.29 10.68 -8.56
CA THR A 204 -6.37 10.44 -7.60
C THR A 204 -7.13 11.73 -7.29
N GLU A 205 -6.44 12.84 -7.04
CA GLU A 205 -7.07 14.14 -6.78
C GLU A 205 -7.89 14.65 -7.96
N SER A 206 -7.35 14.63 -9.19
CA SER A 206 -8.06 15.13 -10.37
C SER A 206 -9.27 14.25 -10.72
N LEU A 207 -9.19 12.93 -10.52
CA LEU A 207 -10.31 12.01 -10.74
C LEU A 207 -11.41 12.18 -9.68
N SER A 208 -11.05 12.31 -8.40
CA SER A 208 -12.01 12.59 -7.32
C SER A 208 -12.64 13.98 -7.47
N GLY A 209 -11.87 14.97 -7.92
CA GLY A 209 -12.28 16.36 -8.12
C GLY A 209 -12.82 16.69 -9.52
N TYR A 210 -13.12 15.70 -10.36
CA TYR A 210 -13.38 15.92 -11.80
C TYR A 210 -14.51 16.93 -12.08
N ARG A 211 -15.53 17.00 -11.22
CA ARG A 211 -16.64 17.96 -11.35
C ARG A 211 -16.16 19.39 -11.15
N VAL A 212 -15.34 19.61 -10.11
CA VAL A 212 -14.75 20.92 -9.82
C VAL A 212 -13.84 21.33 -10.98
N MET A 213 -12.95 20.43 -11.41
CA MET A 213 -12.08 20.68 -12.55
C MET A 213 -12.87 21.13 -13.79
N ARG A 214 -13.95 20.42 -14.16
CA ARG A 214 -14.75 20.78 -15.35
C ARG A 214 -15.52 22.09 -15.21
N VAL A 215 -16.13 22.34 -14.05
CA VAL A 215 -16.94 23.55 -13.83
C VAL A 215 -16.07 24.81 -13.83
N PHE A 216 -14.86 24.71 -13.28
CA PHE A 216 -13.92 25.83 -13.19
C PHE A 216 -12.94 25.91 -14.37
N GLY A 217 -13.09 25.08 -15.42
CA GLY A 217 -12.21 25.08 -16.59
C GLY A 217 -10.75 24.71 -16.28
N GLY A 218 -10.55 23.88 -15.26
CA GLY A 218 -9.24 23.50 -14.72
C GLY A 218 -8.50 22.42 -15.53
N GLU A 219 -9.03 21.96 -16.66
CA GLU A 219 -8.44 20.85 -17.43
C GLU A 219 -7.00 21.13 -17.86
N SER A 220 -6.71 22.35 -18.31
CA SER A 220 -5.35 22.72 -18.73
C SER A 220 -4.37 22.76 -17.54
N TYR A 221 -4.84 23.26 -16.40
CA TYR A 221 -4.05 23.32 -15.16
C TYR A 221 -3.72 21.92 -14.62
N GLU A 222 -4.72 21.05 -14.51
CA GLU A 222 -4.51 19.66 -14.06
C GLU A 222 -3.68 18.86 -15.07
N SER A 223 -3.87 19.09 -16.37
CA SER A 223 -3.04 18.49 -17.43
C SER A 223 -1.56 18.90 -17.30
N GLU A 224 -1.28 20.18 -17.07
CA GLU A 224 0.09 20.66 -16.87
C GLU A 224 0.70 20.12 -15.57
N ARG A 225 -0.07 20.08 -14.48
CA ARG A 225 0.36 19.51 -13.20
C ARG A 225 0.72 18.03 -13.33
N PHE A 226 -0.13 17.25 -14.00
CA PHE A 226 0.15 15.84 -14.31
C PHE A 226 1.36 15.69 -15.24
N ALA A 227 1.48 16.54 -16.27
CA ALA A 227 2.61 16.53 -17.19
C ALA A 227 3.93 16.78 -16.46
N ARG A 228 3.98 17.75 -15.53
CA ARG A 228 5.18 18.03 -14.72
C ARG A 228 5.55 16.85 -13.80
N ALA A 229 4.58 16.24 -13.13
CA ALA A 229 4.81 15.07 -12.29
C ALA A 229 5.32 13.87 -13.10
N SER A 230 4.69 13.61 -14.25
CA SER A 230 5.06 12.55 -15.18
C SER A 230 6.43 12.79 -15.83
N GLU A 231 6.73 14.03 -16.21
CA GLU A 231 8.04 14.42 -16.74
C GLU A 231 9.13 14.25 -15.69
N HIS A 232 8.86 14.62 -14.44
CA HIS A 232 9.81 14.38 -13.35
C HIS A 232 10.11 12.88 -13.19
N ASN A 233 9.08 12.04 -13.14
CA ASN A 233 9.24 10.58 -13.06
C ASN A 233 10.01 10.01 -14.27
N THR A 234 9.69 10.50 -15.47
CA THR A 234 10.37 10.15 -16.72
C THR A 234 11.85 10.53 -16.66
N ASN A 235 12.17 11.74 -16.20
CA ASN A 235 13.54 12.22 -16.06
C ASN A 235 14.35 11.40 -15.05
N GLN A 236 13.77 10.98 -13.92
CA GLN A 236 14.45 10.08 -12.99
C GLN A 236 14.66 8.69 -13.58
N SER A 237 13.65 8.17 -14.31
CA SER A 237 13.72 6.88 -15.00
C SER A 237 14.78 6.88 -16.10
N LEU A 238 14.86 7.95 -16.91
CA LEU A 238 15.88 8.13 -17.94
C LEU A 238 17.29 8.26 -17.35
N LYS A 239 17.46 8.93 -16.20
CA LYS A 239 18.77 8.96 -15.49
C LYS A 239 19.19 7.56 -15.03
N MET A 240 18.25 6.73 -14.62
CA MET A 240 18.51 5.33 -14.27
C MET A 240 18.86 4.50 -15.50
N GLU A 241 18.07 4.59 -16.57
CA GLU A 241 18.33 3.88 -17.82
C GLU A 241 19.64 4.34 -18.47
N PHE A 242 19.98 5.63 -18.45
CA PHE A 242 21.27 6.12 -18.90
C PHE A 242 22.42 5.48 -18.13
N THR A 243 22.31 5.40 -16.80
CA THR A 243 23.33 4.77 -15.95
C THR A 243 23.48 3.28 -16.31
N ARG A 244 22.37 2.57 -16.56
CA ARG A 244 22.37 1.18 -17.01
C ARG A 244 22.98 1.03 -18.40
N ALA A 245 22.48 1.78 -19.37
CA ALA A 245 22.88 1.74 -20.77
C ALA A 245 24.34 2.16 -20.97
N ALA A 246 24.88 3.08 -20.17
CA ALA A 246 26.28 3.46 -20.21
C ALA A 246 27.19 2.41 -19.56
N SER A 247 26.73 1.74 -18.49
CA SER A 247 27.55 0.72 -17.80
C SER A 247 27.82 -0.52 -18.66
N VAL A 248 26.87 -0.90 -19.52
CA VAL A 248 26.97 -2.12 -20.33
C VAL A 248 28.11 -2.06 -21.37
N PRO A 249 28.22 -1.03 -22.24
CA PRO A 249 29.33 -0.90 -23.18
C PRO A 249 30.68 -0.80 -22.50
N VAL A 250 30.78 -0.11 -21.35
CA VAL A 250 32.05 0.00 -20.60
C VAL A 250 32.52 -1.39 -20.17
N ILE A 251 31.63 -2.23 -19.64
CA ILE A 251 31.96 -3.60 -19.24
C ILE A 251 32.26 -4.48 -20.46
N GLN A 252 31.52 -4.33 -21.55
CA GLN A 252 31.82 -5.04 -22.80
C GLN A 252 33.19 -4.67 -23.37
N LEU A 253 33.58 -3.39 -23.28
CA LEU A 253 34.90 -2.94 -23.68
C LEU A 253 36.00 -3.55 -22.80
N CYS A 254 35.78 -3.65 -21.48
CA CYS A 254 36.69 -4.35 -20.58
C CYS A 254 36.86 -5.82 -21.01
N VAL A 255 35.76 -6.52 -21.32
CA VAL A 255 35.80 -7.93 -21.75
C VAL A 255 36.44 -8.07 -23.13
N SER A 256 36.15 -7.18 -24.08
CA SER A 256 36.76 -7.25 -25.42
C SER A 256 38.25 -6.96 -25.39
N LEU A 257 38.72 -6.05 -24.53
CA LEU A 257 40.15 -5.82 -24.28
C LEU A 257 40.82 -7.07 -23.69
N ALA A 258 40.16 -7.77 -22.77
CA ALA A 258 40.67 -9.03 -22.22
C ALA A 258 40.75 -10.13 -23.29
N ILE A 259 39.76 -10.25 -24.17
CA ILE A 259 39.78 -11.19 -25.29
C ILE A 259 40.89 -10.82 -26.28
N ALA A 260 41.07 -9.54 -26.61
CA ALA A 260 42.13 -9.08 -27.51
C ALA A 260 43.53 -9.39 -26.93
N LEU A 261 43.73 -9.13 -25.63
CA LEU A 261 44.97 -9.46 -24.94
C LEU A 261 45.21 -10.97 -24.88
N LEU A 262 44.15 -11.75 -24.65
CA LEU A 262 44.21 -13.22 -24.71
C LEU A 262 44.67 -13.71 -26.08
N VAL A 263 44.08 -13.21 -27.17
CA VAL A 263 44.45 -13.61 -28.54
C VAL A 263 45.89 -13.22 -28.82
N TRP A 264 46.31 -12.02 -28.43
CA TRP A 264 47.70 -11.57 -28.56
C TRP A 264 48.68 -12.51 -27.85
N VAL A 265 48.39 -12.89 -26.60
CA VAL A 265 49.24 -13.79 -25.81
C VAL A 265 49.19 -15.22 -26.35
N ALA A 266 48.03 -15.71 -26.77
CA ALA A 266 47.88 -17.07 -27.28
C ALA A 266 48.56 -17.28 -28.65
N LEU A 267 48.69 -16.22 -29.46
CA LEU A 267 49.47 -16.24 -30.71
C LEU A 267 50.99 -16.25 -30.47
N SER A 268 51.45 -16.12 -29.22
CA SER A 268 52.88 -16.19 -28.92
C SER A 268 53.38 -17.65 -28.94
N PRO A 269 54.59 -17.94 -29.49
CA PRO A 269 55.09 -19.31 -29.68
C PRO A 269 55.20 -20.13 -28.38
N GLY A 270 55.43 -19.48 -27.24
CA GLY A 270 55.62 -20.15 -25.95
C GLY A 270 54.33 -20.59 -25.27
N VAL A 271 53.15 -20.13 -25.72
CA VAL A 271 51.85 -20.48 -25.13
C VAL A 271 51.09 -21.45 -26.03
N MET A 272 51.25 -21.33 -27.36
CA MET A 272 50.59 -22.24 -28.30
C MET A 272 51.22 -23.64 -28.34
N ALA A 273 52.46 -23.81 -27.86
CA ALA A 273 53.14 -25.11 -27.81
C ALA A 273 52.48 -26.12 -26.86
N ASP A 274 51.74 -25.65 -25.86
CA ASP A 274 51.10 -26.47 -24.83
C ASP A 274 49.61 -26.76 -25.12
N MET A 275 49.07 -26.35 -26.29
CA MET A 275 47.63 -26.47 -26.61
C MET A 275 47.37 -27.00 -28.02
N THR A 276 46.35 -27.84 -28.17
CA THR A 276 45.82 -28.26 -29.48
C THR A 276 44.92 -27.18 -30.10
N THR A 277 44.73 -27.23 -31.42
CA THR A 277 43.82 -26.31 -32.14
C THR A 277 42.38 -26.41 -31.62
N GLY A 278 41.93 -27.61 -31.26
CA GLY A 278 40.61 -27.84 -30.67
C GLY A 278 40.44 -27.23 -29.28
N GLU A 279 41.44 -27.40 -28.40
CA GLU A 279 41.44 -26.79 -27.06
C GLU A 279 41.48 -25.26 -27.15
N PHE A 280 42.26 -24.71 -28.08
CA PHE A 280 42.32 -23.27 -28.32
C PHE A 280 40.97 -22.72 -28.80
N LEU A 281 40.30 -23.41 -29.74
CA LEU A 281 38.98 -23.02 -30.23
C LEU A 281 37.91 -23.10 -29.14
N ALA A 282 37.94 -24.15 -28.30
CA ALA A 282 37.06 -24.28 -27.15
C ALA A 282 37.31 -23.18 -26.10
N PHE A 283 38.57 -22.81 -25.87
CA PHE A 283 38.95 -21.73 -24.97
C PHE A 283 38.46 -20.37 -25.45
N ILE A 284 38.64 -20.03 -26.74
CA ILE A 284 38.09 -18.80 -27.34
C ILE A 284 36.56 -18.81 -27.27
N THR A 285 35.92 -19.95 -27.50
CA THR A 285 34.46 -20.08 -27.41
C THR A 285 33.99 -19.81 -25.97
N ALA A 286 34.67 -20.33 -24.95
CA ALA A 286 34.36 -20.04 -23.55
C ALA A 286 34.58 -18.56 -23.22
N ALA A 287 35.71 -17.99 -23.65
CA ALA A 287 36.08 -16.59 -23.44
C ALA A 287 35.12 -15.59 -24.11
N THR A 288 34.55 -15.93 -25.26
CA THR A 288 33.53 -15.08 -25.93
C THR A 288 32.14 -15.27 -25.31
N THR A 289 31.80 -16.50 -24.91
CA THR A 289 30.50 -16.82 -24.29
C THR A 289 30.34 -16.19 -22.91
N ILE A 290 31.42 -16.04 -22.14
CA ILE A 290 31.41 -15.47 -20.78
C ILE A 290 30.95 -14.00 -20.72
N ALA A 291 31.07 -13.26 -21.83
CA ALA A 291 30.73 -11.83 -21.90
C ALA A 291 29.25 -11.57 -21.58
N LYS A 292 28.34 -12.44 -22.07
CA LYS A 292 26.90 -12.29 -21.88
C LYS A 292 26.48 -12.50 -20.40
N PRO A 293 26.87 -13.60 -19.73
CA PRO A 293 26.62 -13.80 -18.30
C PRO A 293 27.16 -12.65 -17.43
N ILE A 294 28.39 -12.17 -17.67
CA ILE A 294 28.98 -11.04 -16.92
C ILE A 294 28.13 -9.77 -17.06
N ARG A 295 27.68 -9.48 -18.29
CA ARG A 295 26.78 -8.36 -18.56
C ARG A 295 25.47 -8.51 -17.80
N GLN A 296 24.84 -9.69 -17.84
CA GLN A 296 23.56 -9.94 -17.17
C GLN A 296 23.68 -9.83 -15.63
N LEU A 297 24.78 -10.34 -15.06
CA LEU A 297 25.10 -10.17 -13.63
C LEU A 297 25.29 -8.71 -13.22
N THR A 298 25.71 -7.86 -14.14
CA THR A 298 25.81 -6.42 -13.88
C THR A 298 24.45 -5.73 -13.97
N GLU A 299 23.67 -6.02 -15.02
CA GLU A 299 22.35 -5.42 -15.22
C GLU A 299 21.37 -5.77 -14.09
N VAL A 300 21.45 -7.00 -13.56
CA VAL A 300 20.52 -7.46 -12.52
C VAL A 300 20.63 -6.69 -11.22
N ASN A 301 21.78 -6.08 -10.96
CA ASN A 301 21.98 -5.26 -9.78
C ASN A 301 21.01 -4.07 -9.71
N ALA A 302 20.63 -3.49 -10.86
CA ALA A 302 19.60 -2.45 -10.92
C ALA A 302 18.26 -2.95 -10.36
N ILE A 303 17.86 -4.15 -10.77
CA ILE A 303 16.62 -4.81 -10.38
C ILE A 303 16.65 -5.14 -8.88
N ILE A 304 17.79 -5.64 -8.39
CA ILE A 304 18.00 -5.92 -6.96
C ILE A 304 17.83 -4.65 -6.13
N GLN A 305 18.53 -3.57 -6.49
CA GLN A 305 18.43 -2.32 -5.72
C GLN A 305 17.00 -1.76 -5.76
N LYS A 306 16.34 -1.78 -6.93
CA LYS A 306 14.96 -1.31 -7.07
C LYS A 306 13.98 -2.08 -6.17
N GLY A 307 14.08 -3.41 -6.17
CA GLY A 307 13.22 -4.24 -5.34
C GLY A 307 13.57 -4.18 -3.85
N ILE A 308 14.84 -4.02 -3.46
CA ILE A 308 15.23 -3.80 -2.06
C ILE A 308 14.69 -2.47 -1.55
N THR A 309 14.81 -1.38 -2.31
CA THR A 309 14.25 -0.09 -1.92
C THR A 309 12.73 -0.17 -1.76
N ALA A 310 12.04 -0.79 -2.74
CA ALA A 310 10.59 -0.97 -2.64
C ALA A 310 10.19 -1.85 -1.45
N ALA A 311 10.96 -2.91 -1.16
CA ALA A 311 10.73 -3.78 -0.01
C ALA A 311 10.98 -3.04 1.31
N ALA A 312 11.97 -2.15 1.37
CA ALA A 312 12.23 -1.34 2.55
C ALA A 312 11.05 -0.41 2.87
N ASP A 313 10.48 0.25 1.86
CA ASP A 313 9.29 1.09 2.01
C ASP A 313 8.07 0.27 2.45
N VAL A 314 7.85 -0.90 1.84
CA VAL A 314 6.77 -1.82 2.25
C VAL A 314 6.97 -2.32 3.67
N PHE A 315 8.18 -2.72 4.07
CA PHE A 315 8.45 -3.20 5.42
C PHE A 315 8.35 -2.08 6.46
N THR A 316 8.76 -0.86 6.12
CA THR A 316 8.57 0.30 7.02
C THR A 316 7.09 0.51 7.33
N GLN A 317 6.21 0.32 6.34
CA GLN A 317 4.76 0.38 6.55
C GLN A 317 4.22 -0.84 7.32
N LEU A 318 4.74 -2.04 7.07
CA LEU A 318 4.34 -3.25 7.81
C LEU A 318 4.81 -3.22 9.27
N ASP A 319 5.90 -2.51 9.55
CA ASP A 319 6.47 -2.36 10.90
C ASP A 319 5.95 -1.12 11.63
N ALA A 320 5.17 -0.28 10.95
CA ALA A 320 4.56 0.88 11.58
C ALA A 320 3.53 0.41 12.63
N GLU A 321 3.49 1.13 13.74
CA GLU A 321 2.69 0.76 14.90
C GLU A 321 1.20 0.79 14.54
N SER A 322 0.52 -0.32 14.85
CA SER A 322 -0.93 -0.37 14.77
C SER A 322 -1.55 0.54 15.83
N GLU A 323 -2.82 0.84 15.65
CA GLU A 323 -3.62 1.54 16.66
C GLU A 323 -3.53 0.82 18.02
N PRO A 324 -3.15 1.53 19.11
CA PRO A 324 -2.90 0.92 20.41
C PRO A 324 -4.19 0.40 21.05
N ASP A 325 -4.28 -0.92 21.23
CA ASP A 325 -5.41 -1.63 21.82
C ASP A 325 -4.99 -2.43 23.07
N GLU A 326 -4.50 -1.72 24.09
CA GLU A 326 -3.98 -2.33 25.33
C GLU A 326 -5.05 -2.57 26.41
N GLY A 327 -6.27 -2.06 26.18
CA GLY A 327 -7.39 -2.19 27.09
C GLY A 327 -7.80 -3.66 27.29
N ARG A 328 -8.38 -3.94 28.46
CA ARG A 328 -8.82 -5.29 28.85
C ARG A 328 -10.30 -5.37 29.19
N VAL A 329 -10.95 -4.22 29.37
CA VAL A 329 -12.37 -4.14 29.70
C VAL A 329 -13.19 -4.40 28.43
N THR A 330 -14.15 -5.30 28.56
CA THR A 330 -15.16 -5.57 27.54
C THR A 330 -16.54 -5.44 28.16
N VAL A 331 -17.44 -4.77 27.45
CA VAL A 331 -18.83 -4.57 27.87
C VAL A 331 -19.77 -5.01 26.76
N GLU A 332 -20.86 -5.69 27.12
CA GLU A 332 -21.91 -6.07 26.17
C GLU A 332 -22.74 -4.85 25.77
N ARG A 333 -23.26 -4.12 26.76
CA ARG A 333 -23.97 -2.86 26.57
C ARG A 333 -23.61 -1.85 27.67
N ALA A 334 -23.05 -0.71 27.28
CA ALA A 334 -22.79 0.39 28.21
C ALA A 334 -24.10 1.06 28.67
N LYS A 335 -24.09 1.66 29.87
CA LYS A 335 -25.18 2.52 30.35
C LYS A 335 -25.21 3.83 29.58
N GLY A 336 -24.05 4.32 29.13
CA GLY A 336 -23.92 5.50 28.28
C GLY A 336 -23.60 6.78 29.05
N LYS A 337 -23.05 6.70 30.26
CA LYS A 337 -22.53 7.89 30.96
C LYS A 337 -21.18 8.26 30.35
N ILE A 338 -21.00 9.51 29.94
CA ILE A 338 -19.75 9.98 29.33
C ILE A 338 -19.19 11.12 30.19
N ASP A 339 -17.91 11.07 30.53
CA ASP A 339 -17.28 12.12 31.33
C ASP A 339 -15.93 12.53 30.72
N PHE A 340 -15.82 13.80 30.34
CA PHE A 340 -14.57 14.43 29.93
C PHE A 340 -13.98 15.15 31.14
N GLN A 341 -12.77 14.77 31.53
CA GLN A 341 -12.07 15.32 32.70
C GLN A 341 -10.77 16.02 32.28
N GLN A 342 -10.74 17.36 32.36
CA GLN A 342 -9.58 18.20 32.01
C GLN A 342 -8.96 17.85 30.65
N VAL A 343 -9.79 17.58 29.64
CA VAL A 343 -9.32 17.06 28.36
C VAL A 343 -8.65 18.17 27.53
N GLU A 344 -7.38 17.96 27.20
CA GLU A 344 -6.64 18.75 26.23
C GLU A 344 -6.23 17.88 25.05
N PHE A 345 -6.28 18.42 23.84
CA PHE A 345 -5.90 17.69 22.63
C PHE A 345 -5.31 18.63 21.58
N ALA A 346 -4.22 18.19 20.95
CA ALA A 346 -3.53 18.92 19.89
C ALA A 346 -3.34 18.10 18.62
N TYR A 347 -3.59 18.73 17.46
CA TYR A 347 -3.14 18.22 16.16
C TYR A 347 -1.76 18.81 15.87
N GLY A 348 -0.70 18.01 16.03
CA GLY A 348 0.66 18.52 15.98
C GLY A 348 0.89 19.60 17.04
N ASP A 349 1.27 20.80 16.63
CA ASP A 349 1.49 21.94 17.54
C ASP A 349 0.21 22.77 17.81
N HIS A 350 -0.91 22.47 17.16
CA HIS A 350 -2.14 23.24 17.29
C HIS A 350 -3.08 22.63 18.35
N LEU A 351 -3.22 23.31 19.49
CA LEU A 351 -4.10 22.89 20.59
C LEU A 351 -5.58 23.16 20.24
N ALA A 352 -6.29 22.10 19.86
CA ALA A 352 -7.68 22.12 19.43
C ALA A 352 -8.68 22.08 20.61
N LEU A 353 -8.34 21.41 21.71
CA LEU A 353 -9.12 21.35 22.95
C LEU A 353 -8.26 21.78 24.14
N LYS A 354 -8.83 22.60 25.04
CA LYS A 354 -8.10 23.31 26.09
C LYS A 354 -8.78 23.12 27.46
N GLY A 355 -8.64 21.95 28.05
CA GLY A 355 -9.14 21.64 29.40
C GLY A 355 -10.66 21.55 29.42
N ILE A 356 -11.21 20.60 28.67
CA ILE A 356 -12.65 20.36 28.60
C ILE A 356 -13.10 19.52 29.79
N ASP A 357 -14.05 20.04 30.56
CA ASP A 357 -14.82 19.30 31.55
C ASP A 357 -16.29 19.23 31.12
N LEU A 358 -16.79 18.01 30.91
CA LEU A 358 -18.18 17.79 30.49
C LEU A 358 -18.65 16.40 30.89
N ALA A 359 -19.65 16.34 31.76
CA ALA A 359 -20.29 15.08 32.16
C ALA A 359 -21.68 14.97 31.53
N ILE A 360 -21.93 13.92 30.75
CA ILE A 360 -23.17 13.59 30.03
C ILE A 360 -23.81 12.36 30.67
N GLN A 361 -25.10 12.47 31.01
CA GLN A 361 -25.84 11.42 31.68
C GLN A 361 -26.39 10.38 30.68
N PRO A 362 -26.62 9.13 31.12
CA PRO A 362 -27.29 8.11 30.32
C PRO A 362 -28.61 8.59 29.72
N GLY A 363 -28.77 8.45 28.39
CA GLY A 363 -29.99 8.83 27.67
C GLY A 363 -30.13 10.34 27.40
N GLU A 364 -29.17 11.15 27.85
CA GLU A 364 -29.17 12.60 27.63
C GLU A 364 -28.77 12.94 26.18
N THR A 365 -29.46 13.89 25.58
CA THR A 365 -29.11 14.51 24.30
C THR A 365 -28.38 15.84 24.52
N VAL A 366 -27.10 15.88 24.13
CA VAL A 366 -26.25 17.07 24.23
C VAL A 366 -25.96 17.65 22.86
N ALA A 367 -26.36 18.91 22.64
CA ALA A 367 -26.03 19.66 21.43
C ALA A 367 -24.75 20.49 21.61
N LEU A 368 -23.76 20.23 20.77
CA LEU A 368 -22.52 21.01 20.66
C LEU A 368 -22.71 22.13 19.65
N VAL A 369 -22.63 23.38 20.11
CA VAL A 369 -22.84 24.58 19.29
C VAL A 369 -21.60 25.47 19.34
N GLY A 370 -21.28 26.14 18.24
CA GLY A 370 -20.11 27.02 18.19
C GLY A 370 -19.67 27.31 16.76
N ARG A 371 -18.80 28.31 16.60
CA ARG A 371 -18.24 28.68 15.28
C ARG A 371 -17.46 27.53 14.65
N SER A 372 -17.27 27.58 13.33
CA SER A 372 -16.34 26.64 12.68
C SER A 372 -14.94 26.77 13.31
N GLY A 373 -14.27 25.63 13.53
CA GLY A 373 -12.97 25.59 14.22
C GLY A 373 -13.03 25.68 15.75
N SER A 374 -14.20 25.66 16.39
CA SER A 374 -14.30 25.73 17.86
C SER A 374 -13.92 24.45 18.61
N GLY A 375 -13.65 23.34 17.92
CA GLY A 375 -13.24 22.05 18.50
C GLY A 375 -14.35 20.99 18.63
N LYS A 376 -15.58 21.24 18.14
CA LYS A 376 -16.73 20.32 18.24
C LYS A 376 -16.45 18.91 17.70
N SER A 377 -16.05 18.83 16.42
CA SER A 377 -15.75 17.54 15.77
C SER A 377 -14.56 16.84 16.43
N THR A 378 -13.57 17.60 16.90
CA THR A 378 -12.43 17.06 17.66
C THR A 378 -12.88 16.40 18.96
N LEU A 379 -13.74 17.06 19.75
CA LEU A 379 -14.27 16.52 21.00
C LEU A 379 -15.02 15.19 20.77
N VAL A 380 -15.86 15.16 19.74
CA VAL A 380 -16.64 13.99 19.36
C VAL A 380 -15.75 12.84 18.86
N ASN A 381 -14.72 13.14 18.08
CA ASN A 381 -13.78 12.15 17.54
C ASN A 381 -12.90 11.48 18.60
N LEU A 382 -12.84 12.03 19.83
CA LEU A 382 -12.18 11.36 20.95
C LEU A 382 -13.02 10.17 21.48
N LEU A 383 -14.34 10.15 21.31
CA LEU A 383 -15.20 9.09 21.85
C LEU A 383 -14.98 7.73 21.19
N PRO A 384 -14.91 7.60 19.84
CA PRO A 384 -14.52 6.34 19.20
C PRO A 384 -13.02 6.03 19.33
N ARG A 385 -12.28 6.87 20.06
CA ARG A 385 -10.83 6.84 20.22
C ARG A 385 -10.09 6.87 18.88
N PHE A 386 -10.58 7.68 17.92
CA PHE A 386 -9.81 7.97 16.69
C PHE A 386 -8.53 8.74 16.99
N TYR A 387 -8.55 9.51 18.09
CA TYR A 387 -7.39 10.13 18.69
C TYR A 387 -7.42 9.91 20.20
N ALA A 388 -6.25 9.92 20.83
CA ALA A 388 -6.13 9.93 22.28
C ALA A 388 -5.91 11.38 22.76
N PRO A 389 -6.48 11.78 23.91
CA PRO A 389 -6.23 13.10 24.48
C PRO A 389 -4.75 13.28 24.81
N THR A 390 -4.24 14.50 24.63
CA THR A 390 -2.86 14.86 25.02
C THR A 390 -2.72 14.96 26.54
N ARG A 391 -3.79 15.39 27.22
CA ARG A 391 -3.90 15.46 28.67
C ARG A 391 -5.36 15.26 29.09
N GLY A 392 -5.57 14.84 30.33
CA GLY A 392 -6.90 14.54 30.86
C GLY A 392 -7.36 13.14 30.45
N LYS A 393 -8.62 12.81 30.73
CA LYS A 393 -9.20 11.50 30.42
C LYS A 393 -10.62 11.65 29.92
N VAL A 394 -11.02 10.72 29.06
CA VAL A 394 -12.42 10.50 28.69
C VAL A 394 -12.84 9.18 29.31
N LEU A 395 -14.00 9.16 29.95
CA LEU A 395 -14.54 8.00 30.63
C LEU A 395 -15.89 7.63 30.02
N LEU A 396 -16.14 6.32 29.91
CA LEU A 396 -17.44 5.73 29.64
C LEU A 396 -17.82 4.90 30.87
N ASP A 397 -18.98 5.17 31.45
CA ASP A 397 -19.48 4.50 32.66
C ASP A 397 -18.44 4.45 33.80
N ASP A 398 -17.76 5.58 34.01
CA ASP A 398 -16.70 5.78 35.03
C ASP A 398 -15.40 4.98 34.79
N VAL A 399 -15.24 4.37 33.61
CA VAL A 399 -14.02 3.67 33.19
C VAL A 399 -13.35 4.46 32.06
N PRO A 400 -12.03 4.74 32.13
CA PRO A 400 -11.29 5.37 31.04
C PRO A 400 -11.42 4.64 29.70
N LEU A 401 -11.56 5.39 28.60
CA LEU A 401 -11.68 4.79 27.25
C LEU A 401 -10.47 3.93 26.85
N GLU A 402 -9.30 4.22 27.40
CA GLU A 402 -8.05 3.47 27.17
C GLU A 402 -8.07 2.06 27.78
N ASP A 403 -8.88 1.85 28.81
CA ASP A 403 -8.98 0.57 29.50
C ASP A 403 -9.91 -0.42 28.79
N TYR A 404 -10.75 0.06 27.86
CA TYR A 404 -11.58 -0.78 27.00
C TYR A 404 -10.81 -1.32 25.80
N THR A 405 -11.15 -2.54 25.36
CA THR A 405 -10.75 -2.98 24.03
C THR A 405 -11.42 -2.10 22.98
N LEU A 406 -10.71 -1.72 21.92
CA LEU A 406 -11.22 -0.84 20.87
C LEU A 406 -12.47 -1.41 20.20
N ALA A 407 -12.49 -2.72 19.98
CA ALA A 407 -13.64 -3.42 19.42
C ALA A 407 -14.88 -3.27 20.32
N SER A 408 -14.73 -3.49 21.64
CA SER A 408 -15.84 -3.36 22.58
C SER A 408 -16.30 -1.91 22.71
N LEU A 409 -15.37 -0.94 22.82
CA LEU A 409 -15.70 0.49 22.87
C LEU A 409 -16.48 0.93 21.62
N ARG A 410 -15.97 0.62 20.43
CA ARG A 410 -16.60 1.01 19.16
C ARG A 410 -17.90 0.29 18.90
N GLN A 411 -18.15 -0.87 19.50
CA GLN A 411 -19.45 -1.52 19.47
C GLN A 411 -20.52 -0.69 20.20
N GLN A 412 -20.14 0.06 21.24
CA GLN A 412 -21.06 0.89 22.02
C GLN A 412 -21.43 2.23 21.35
N ILE A 413 -20.84 2.55 20.20
CA ILE A 413 -20.98 3.87 19.55
C ILE A 413 -21.53 3.71 18.12
N ALA A 414 -22.64 4.34 17.81
CA ALA A 414 -23.10 4.55 16.44
C ALA A 414 -22.75 5.97 15.98
N VAL A 415 -22.37 6.12 14.72
CA VAL A 415 -22.01 7.42 14.12
C VAL A 415 -22.82 7.62 12.85
N VAL A 416 -23.43 8.80 12.73
CA VAL A 416 -24.04 9.30 11.50
C VAL A 416 -23.27 10.56 11.11
N THR A 417 -22.44 10.45 10.08
CA THR A 417 -21.57 11.53 9.61
C THR A 417 -22.29 12.46 8.61
N GLN A 418 -21.78 13.66 8.45
CA GLN A 418 -22.26 14.64 7.46
C GLN A 418 -22.08 14.11 6.04
N GLN A 419 -20.90 13.57 5.74
CA GLN A 419 -20.60 12.89 4.48
C GLN A 419 -20.82 11.40 4.67
N VAL A 420 -21.94 10.90 4.14
CA VAL A 420 -22.25 9.47 4.20
C VAL A 420 -21.34 8.71 3.24
N VAL A 421 -20.60 7.75 3.80
CA VAL A 421 -19.82 6.78 3.04
C VAL A 421 -20.64 5.50 2.84
N LEU A 422 -20.87 5.18 1.57
CA LEU A 422 -21.51 3.94 1.13
C LEU A 422 -20.54 3.16 0.24
N PHE A 423 -20.50 1.85 0.43
CA PHE A 423 -19.64 0.96 -0.33
C PHE A 423 -20.38 0.46 -1.57
N ASN A 424 -19.61 0.14 -2.62
CA ASN A 424 -20.16 -0.47 -3.85
C ASN A 424 -20.58 -1.92 -3.58
N ASP A 425 -21.76 -2.08 -2.99
CA ASP A 425 -22.39 -3.33 -2.56
C ASP A 425 -23.93 -3.13 -2.54
N THR A 426 -24.68 -4.13 -2.12
CA THR A 426 -26.14 -4.04 -2.00
C THR A 426 -26.59 -3.06 -0.92
N VAL A 427 -27.84 -2.59 -1.00
CA VAL A 427 -28.45 -1.79 0.07
C VAL A 427 -28.40 -2.55 1.40
N ALA A 428 -28.76 -3.84 1.41
CA ALA A 428 -28.71 -4.68 2.59
C ALA A 428 -27.32 -4.72 3.23
N ASN A 429 -26.25 -4.95 2.45
CA ASN A 429 -24.89 -5.00 2.97
C ASN A 429 -24.36 -3.64 3.45
N ASN A 430 -24.88 -2.54 2.87
CA ASN A 430 -24.56 -1.20 3.34
C ASN A 430 -25.23 -0.85 4.68
N ILE A 431 -26.46 -1.35 4.93
CA ILE A 431 -27.13 -1.22 6.23
C ILE A 431 -26.46 -2.16 7.24
N ALA A 432 -26.26 -3.43 6.87
CA ALA A 432 -25.66 -4.49 7.67
C ALA A 432 -24.11 -4.51 7.54
N TYR A 433 -23.48 -3.35 7.68
CA TYR A 433 -22.04 -3.22 7.46
C TYR A 433 -21.19 -3.86 8.58
N GLY A 434 -20.05 -4.44 8.22
CA GLY A 434 -19.04 -4.94 9.16
C GLY A 434 -19.58 -6.07 10.05
N ALA A 435 -19.54 -5.86 11.37
CA ALA A 435 -20.03 -6.85 12.36
C ALA A 435 -21.53 -7.15 12.23
N LEU A 436 -22.29 -6.30 11.53
CA LEU A 436 -23.73 -6.46 11.33
C LEU A 436 -24.08 -7.39 10.15
N ARG A 437 -23.10 -7.86 9.37
CA ARG A 437 -23.35 -8.65 8.14
C ARG A 437 -24.17 -9.93 8.36
N GLY A 438 -24.21 -10.44 9.58
CA GLY A 438 -25.04 -11.59 9.98
C GLY A 438 -26.48 -11.25 10.38
N ALA A 439 -26.90 -9.99 10.31
CA ALA A 439 -28.26 -9.58 10.67
C ALA A 439 -29.30 -10.22 9.75
N SER A 440 -30.45 -10.59 10.33
CA SER A 440 -31.55 -11.17 9.56
C SER A 440 -32.17 -10.12 8.62
N ARG A 441 -32.75 -10.58 7.51
CA ARG A 441 -33.38 -9.69 6.51
C ARG A 441 -34.51 -8.86 7.15
N GLU A 442 -35.23 -9.45 8.09
CA GLU A 442 -36.30 -8.79 8.86
C GLU A 442 -35.74 -7.70 9.78
N ALA A 443 -34.56 -7.90 10.37
CA ALA A 443 -33.90 -6.86 11.17
C ALA A 443 -33.47 -5.67 10.29
N ILE A 444 -32.91 -5.95 9.10
CA ILE A 444 -32.53 -4.93 8.12
C ILE A 444 -33.77 -4.15 7.65
N GLU A 445 -34.86 -4.85 7.33
CA GLU A 445 -36.11 -4.21 6.92
C GLU A 445 -36.70 -3.34 8.03
N ARG A 446 -36.75 -3.82 9.27
CA ARG A 446 -37.22 -3.02 10.41
C ARG A 446 -36.39 -1.75 10.59
N ALA A 447 -35.07 -1.85 10.51
CA ALA A 447 -34.18 -0.70 10.59
C ALA A 447 -34.40 0.28 9.42
N ALA A 448 -34.58 -0.23 8.20
CA ALA A 448 -34.88 0.58 7.02
C ALA A 448 -36.23 1.29 7.12
N ARG A 449 -37.27 0.63 7.67
CA ARG A 449 -38.58 1.25 7.91
C ARG A 449 -38.50 2.34 8.98
N ALA A 450 -37.83 2.07 10.10
CA ALA A 450 -37.63 3.06 11.18
C ALA A 450 -36.78 4.27 10.71
N ALA A 451 -35.87 4.08 9.76
CA ALA A 451 -35.13 5.17 9.14
C ALA A 451 -35.89 5.89 8.00
N HIS A 452 -37.17 5.55 7.78
CA HIS A 452 -37.95 6.00 6.63
C HIS A 452 -37.29 5.74 5.26
N ALA A 453 -36.43 4.73 5.16
CA ALA A 453 -35.72 4.36 3.94
C ALA A 453 -36.51 3.37 3.07
N TRP A 454 -37.47 2.63 3.66
CA TRP A 454 -38.15 1.53 2.98
C TRP A 454 -38.84 1.93 1.66
N GLU A 455 -39.52 3.07 1.63
CA GLU A 455 -40.30 3.53 0.48
C GLU A 455 -39.45 3.63 -0.79
N PHE A 456 -38.24 4.21 -0.70
CA PHE A 456 -37.38 4.31 -1.87
C PHE A 456 -36.66 2.99 -2.15
N ILE A 457 -36.35 2.19 -1.12
CA ILE A 457 -35.73 0.88 -1.31
C ILE A 457 -36.66 -0.03 -2.10
N GLU A 458 -37.95 -0.06 -1.78
CA GLU A 458 -38.97 -0.85 -2.49
C GLU A 458 -39.13 -0.41 -3.95
N SER A 459 -38.88 0.87 -4.26
CA SER A 459 -38.89 1.38 -5.62
C SER A 459 -37.65 1.02 -6.45
N LEU A 460 -36.59 0.48 -5.82
CA LEU A 460 -35.39 0.04 -6.54
C LEU A 460 -35.64 -1.29 -7.26
N PRO A 461 -34.98 -1.55 -8.41
CA PRO A 461 -35.23 -2.73 -9.23
C PRO A 461 -35.13 -4.06 -8.49
N GLU A 462 -34.22 -4.18 -7.52
CA GLU A 462 -33.97 -5.40 -6.75
C GLU A 462 -34.19 -5.17 -5.24
N GLY A 463 -34.89 -4.10 -4.86
CA GLY A 463 -35.13 -3.79 -3.45
C GLY A 463 -33.84 -3.67 -2.65
N LEU A 464 -33.76 -4.42 -1.54
CA LEU A 464 -32.58 -4.52 -0.67
C LEU A 464 -31.33 -5.11 -1.36
N ASP A 465 -31.50 -5.89 -2.42
CA ASP A 465 -30.41 -6.57 -3.11
C ASP A 465 -29.79 -5.66 -4.20
N THR A 466 -30.37 -4.49 -4.45
CA THR A 466 -29.88 -3.51 -5.42
C THR A 466 -28.47 -3.03 -5.07
N VAL A 467 -27.53 -3.15 -6.01
CA VAL A 467 -26.17 -2.60 -5.89
C VAL A 467 -26.20 -1.09 -6.15
N ILE A 468 -25.74 -0.29 -5.18
CA ILE A 468 -25.91 1.18 -5.20
C ILE A 468 -24.75 1.97 -5.85
N GLY A 469 -23.72 1.28 -6.33
CA GLY A 469 -22.57 1.89 -6.98
C GLY A 469 -21.55 2.51 -6.00
N GLU A 470 -20.47 3.06 -6.54
CA GLU A 470 -19.43 3.74 -5.77
C GLU A 470 -19.99 4.96 -5.02
N ASN A 471 -19.79 5.02 -3.70
CA ASN A 471 -20.34 6.06 -2.81
C ASN A 471 -21.85 6.28 -2.95
N GLY A 472 -22.59 5.22 -3.33
CA GLY A 472 -24.05 5.29 -3.51
C GLY A 472 -24.46 6.25 -4.61
N SER A 473 -23.73 6.30 -5.73
CA SER A 473 -23.95 7.24 -6.84
C SER A 473 -25.35 7.19 -7.44
N LEU A 474 -26.10 6.11 -7.22
CA LEU A 474 -27.49 5.94 -7.65
C LEU A 474 -28.52 6.57 -6.71
N LEU A 475 -28.09 7.11 -5.57
CA LEU A 475 -28.97 7.61 -4.51
C LEU A 475 -28.85 9.13 -4.33
N SER A 476 -29.97 9.78 -3.97
CA SER A 476 -29.99 11.18 -3.56
C SER A 476 -29.28 11.38 -2.21
N GLY A 477 -28.90 12.62 -1.89
CA GLY A 477 -28.30 12.97 -0.59
C GLY A 477 -29.13 12.46 0.59
N GLY A 478 -30.44 12.73 0.57
CA GLY A 478 -31.36 12.28 1.63
C GLY A 478 -31.54 10.77 1.70
N GLN A 479 -31.52 10.06 0.56
CA GLN A 479 -31.55 8.59 0.56
C GLN A 479 -30.29 8.00 1.21
N ARG A 480 -29.11 8.55 0.90
CA ARG A 480 -27.85 8.12 1.53
C ARG A 480 -27.87 8.36 3.04
N GLN A 481 -28.36 9.52 3.49
CA GLN A 481 -28.51 9.82 4.91
C GLN A 481 -29.43 8.81 5.62
N ARG A 482 -30.59 8.50 5.04
CA ARG A 482 -31.51 7.51 5.60
C ARG A 482 -30.89 6.11 5.69
N LEU A 483 -30.04 5.70 4.75
CA LEU A 483 -29.29 4.45 4.88
C LEU A 483 -28.26 4.48 6.03
N ALA A 484 -27.60 5.62 6.25
CA ALA A 484 -26.69 5.79 7.39
C ALA A 484 -27.45 5.72 8.73
N ILE A 485 -28.65 6.31 8.80
CA ILE A 485 -29.52 6.22 9.98
C ILE A 485 -30.02 4.77 10.18
N ALA A 486 -30.42 4.08 9.11
CA ALA A 486 -30.78 2.66 9.17
C ALA A 486 -29.62 1.80 9.71
N ARG A 487 -28.38 2.07 9.28
CA ARG A 487 -27.16 1.42 9.81
C ARG A 487 -26.99 1.67 11.31
N ALA A 488 -27.20 2.90 11.77
CA ALA A 488 -27.12 3.27 13.18
C ALA A 488 -28.26 2.66 14.04
N LEU A 489 -29.46 2.55 13.48
CA LEU A 489 -30.61 1.88 14.10
C LEU A 489 -30.36 0.38 14.24
N LEU A 490 -29.89 -0.28 13.17
CA LEU A 490 -29.58 -1.72 13.18
C LEU A 490 -28.48 -2.06 14.19
N LYS A 491 -27.48 -1.19 14.35
CA LYS A 491 -26.40 -1.38 15.32
C LYS A 491 -26.89 -1.34 16.77
N ASP A 492 -27.94 -0.58 17.05
CA ASP A 492 -28.51 -0.34 18.38
C ASP A 492 -27.48 -0.04 19.48
N ALA A 493 -26.55 0.88 19.18
CA ALA A 493 -25.54 1.31 20.14
C ALA A 493 -26.12 2.27 21.19
N PRO A 494 -25.72 2.19 22.48
CA PRO A 494 -26.20 3.08 23.54
C PRO A 494 -25.71 4.53 23.40
N ILE A 495 -24.61 4.75 22.68
CA ILE A 495 -24.06 6.08 22.40
C ILE A 495 -24.26 6.39 20.93
N LEU A 496 -24.82 7.56 20.62
CA LEU A 496 -25.04 8.03 19.27
C LEU A 496 -24.28 9.35 19.04
N ILE A 497 -23.54 9.40 17.95
CA ILE A 497 -22.88 10.60 17.46
C ILE A 497 -23.56 11.03 16.17
N LEU A 498 -24.06 12.27 16.15
CA LEU A 498 -24.65 12.90 14.98
C LEU A 498 -23.79 14.10 14.56
N ASP A 499 -23.13 14.00 13.42
CA ASP A 499 -22.33 15.09 12.86
C ASP A 499 -23.06 15.71 11.66
N GLU A 500 -23.72 16.85 11.88
CA GLU A 500 -24.31 17.69 10.83
C GLU A 500 -25.18 16.94 9.79
N ALA A 501 -26.02 16.01 10.25
CA ALA A 501 -26.76 15.06 9.39
C ALA A 501 -27.81 15.67 8.43
N THR A 502 -28.03 16.99 8.43
CA THR A 502 -29.12 17.66 7.70
C THR A 502 -28.72 18.88 6.85
N SER A 503 -27.43 19.22 6.74
CA SER A 503 -27.02 20.52 6.14
C SER A 503 -26.99 20.59 4.61
N ALA A 504 -27.17 19.46 3.91
CA ALA A 504 -27.10 19.40 2.44
C ALA A 504 -28.41 18.91 1.77
N LEU A 505 -29.55 19.09 2.42
CA LEU A 505 -30.82 18.47 2.03
C LEU A 505 -31.89 19.49 1.61
N ASP A 506 -32.74 19.07 0.67
CA ASP A 506 -33.99 19.74 0.32
C ASP A 506 -35.01 19.67 1.47
N THR A 507 -35.91 20.66 1.55
CA THR A 507 -36.87 20.84 2.66
C THR A 507 -37.80 19.65 2.87
N GLU A 508 -38.15 18.92 1.81
CA GLU A 508 -39.02 17.73 1.90
C GLU A 508 -38.27 16.53 2.50
N SER A 509 -37.05 16.25 2.01
CA SER A 509 -36.18 15.24 2.58
C SER A 509 -35.77 15.56 4.03
N GLU A 510 -35.63 16.85 4.37
CA GLU A 510 -35.25 17.31 5.71
C GLU A 510 -36.26 16.87 6.77
N LYS A 511 -37.57 16.99 6.52
CA LYS A 511 -38.60 16.58 7.49
C LYS A 511 -38.58 15.07 7.76
N ILE A 512 -38.43 14.27 6.71
CA ILE A 512 -38.35 12.80 6.82
C ILE A 512 -37.11 12.39 7.60
N ILE A 513 -35.98 13.06 7.34
CA ILE A 513 -34.71 12.77 8.01
C ILE A 513 -34.75 13.22 9.46
N GLN A 514 -35.38 14.35 9.78
CA GLN A 514 -35.59 14.77 11.15
C GLN A 514 -36.41 13.73 11.93
N SER A 515 -37.51 13.21 11.37
CA SER A 515 -38.26 12.11 12.00
C SER A 515 -37.41 10.86 12.23
N ALA A 516 -36.56 10.50 11.26
CA ALA A 516 -35.64 9.38 11.39
C ALA A 516 -34.56 9.62 12.46
N LEU A 517 -34.10 10.87 12.61
CA LEU A 517 -33.15 11.29 13.64
C LEU A 517 -33.78 11.22 15.04
N GLU A 518 -35.00 11.74 15.19
CA GLU A 518 -35.77 11.65 16.44
C GLU A 518 -35.97 10.18 16.85
N GLU A 519 -36.26 9.29 15.89
CA GLU A 519 -36.40 7.87 16.17
C GLU A 519 -35.08 7.22 16.60
N VAL A 520 -33.96 7.52 15.94
CA VAL A 520 -32.66 6.91 16.30
C VAL A 520 -32.10 7.44 17.62
N MET A 521 -32.52 8.63 18.07
CA MET A 521 -32.08 9.23 19.33
C MET A 521 -32.78 8.66 20.57
N LYS A 522 -33.98 8.06 20.41
CA LYS A 522 -34.78 7.57 21.55
C LYS A 522 -34.01 6.56 22.40
N GLY A 523 -33.90 6.85 23.69
CA GLY A 523 -33.32 5.96 24.69
C GLY A 523 -31.80 5.79 24.59
N ARG A 524 -31.08 6.72 23.95
CA ARG A 524 -29.63 6.68 23.75
C ARG A 524 -28.97 7.97 24.21
N THR A 525 -27.77 7.87 24.77
CA THR A 525 -26.95 9.05 25.04
C THR A 525 -26.47 9.61 23.70
N THR A 526 -26.85 10.84 23.38
CA THR A 526 -26.63 11.40 22.04
C THR A 526 -25.77 12.66 22.12
N LEU A 527 -24.70 12.71 21.32
CA LEU A 527 -23.94 13.93 21.06
C LEU A 527 -24.23 14.40 19.65
N VAL A 528 -24.72 15.63 19.52
CA VAL A 528 -25.07 16.24 18.24
C VAL A 528 -24.18 17.44 17.98
N ILE A 529 -23.45 17.43 16.86
CA ILE A 529 -22.83 18.65 16.32
C ILE A 529 -23.90 19.37 15.51
N ALA A 530 -24.47 20.40 16.13
CA ALA A 530 -25.72 20.96 15.65
C ALA A 530 -25.47 22.25 14.85
N HIS A 531 -26.07 22.30 13.65
CA HIS A 531 -26.12 23.47 12.77
C HIS A 531 -27.56 23.89 12.43
N ARG A 532 -28.57 23.12 12.86
CA ARG A 532 -29.99 23.40 12.66
C ARG A 532 -30.67 23.70 13.99
N LEU A 533 -31.58 24.68 13.96
CA LEU A 533 -32.26 25.17 15.15
C LEU A 533 -33.11 24.08 15.84
N SER A 534 -33.87 23.31 15.05
CA SER A 534 -34.75 22.24 15.55
C SER A 534 -34.02 21.23 16.44
N THR A 535 -32.83 20.76 16.01
CA THR A 535 -32.03 19.80 16.78
C THR A 535 -31.38 20.43 18.01
N ILE A 536 -31.14 21.75 18.01
CA ILE A 536 -30.57 22.46 19.15
C ILE A 536 -31.63 22.71 20.22
N GLU A 537 -32.81 23.17 19.82
CA GLU A 537 -33.91 23.51 20.75
C GLU A 537 -34.47 22.30 21.48
N GLN A 538 -34.49 21.15 20.81
CA GLN A 538 -34.96 19.88 21.37
C GLN A 538 -33.92 19.17 22.25
N ALA A 539 -32.68 19.66 22.31
CA ALA A 539 -31.64 19.02 23.11
C ALA A 539 -31.87 19.20 24.61
N ASP A 540 -31.63 18.14 25.39
CA ASP A 540 -31.70 18.20 26.84
C ASP A 540 -30.69 19.22 27.39
N ARG A 541 -29.52 19.34 26.78
CA ARG A 541 -28.52 20.34 27.17
C ARG A 541 -27.71 20.84 25.98
N ILE A 542 -27.43 22.13 25.99
CA ILE A 542 -26.62 22.79 24.97
C ILE A 542 -25.26 23.13 25.58
N VAL A 543 -24.19 22.82 24.85
CA VAL A 543 -22.81 23.13 25.21
C VAL A 543 -22.24 24.01 24.11
N VAL A 544 -21.96 25.27 24.45
CA VAL A 544 -21.35 26.23 23.54
C VAL A 544 -19.84 26.16 23.65
N MET A 545 -19.19 25.89 22.53
CA MET A 545 -17.74 25.84 22.41
C MET A 545 -17.20 27.04 21.63
N ASP A 546 -16.13 27.64 22.14
CA ASP A 546 -15.35 28.66 21.43
C ASP A 546 -13.84 28.44 21.65
N GLN A 547 -13.07 28.51 20.56
CA GLN A 547 -11.60 28.35 20.55
C GLN A 547 -11.05 27.17 21.38
N GLY A 548 -11.74 26.03 21.36
CA GLY A 548 -11.34 24.81 22.06
C GLY A 548 -11.72 24.78 23.55
N ARG A 549 -12.61 25.65 24.01
CA ARG A 549 -13.13 25.69 25.40
C ARG A 549 -14.65 25.67 25.42
N ILE A 550 -15.22 25.15 26.49
CA ILE A 550 -16.64 25.33 26.79
C ILE A 550 -16.82 26.71 27.42
N VAL A 551 -17.69 27.53 26.83
CA VAL A 551 -17.98 28.89 27.30
C VAL A 551 -19.33 29.02 27.98
N GLU A 552 -20.32 28.24 27.54
CA GLU A 552 -21.67 28.23 28.13
C GLU A 552 -22.26 26.82 28.11
N VAL A 553 -23.04 26.50 29.15
CA VAL A 553 -23.80 25.25 29.26
C VAL A 553 -25.16 25.56 29.88
N GLY A 554 -26.23 24.99 29.32
CA GLY A 554 -27.59 25.14 29.85
C GLY A 554 -28.67 24.68 28.87
N HIS A 555 -29.92 24.88 29.24
CA HIS A 555 -31.06 24.67 28.33
C HIS A 555 -31.22 25.85 27.35
N HIS A 556 -31.92 25.64 26.23
CA HIS A 556 -32.17 26.68 25.22
C HIS A 556 -32.69 27.99 25.82
N SER A 557 -33.78 27.94 26.59
CA SER A 557 -34.42 29.11 27.19
C SER A 557 -33.49 29.87 28.15
N GLU A 558 -32.70 29.15 28.94
CA GLU A 558 -31.75 29.73 29.88
C GLU A 558 -30.61 30.46 29.17
N LEU A 559 -30.05 29.85 28.13
CA LEU A 559 -28.95 30.42 27.37
C LEU A 559 -29.40 31.63 26.53
N MET A 560 -30.62 31.60 25.99
CA MET A 560 -31.22 32.76 25.32
C MET A 560 -31.42 33.93 26.29
N ALA A 561 -31.93 33.66 27.50
CA ALA A 561 -32.15 34.68 28.53
C ALA A 561 -30.84 35.34 29.01
N ARG A 562 -29.73 34.59 29.06
CA ARG A 562 -28.40 35.13 29.42
C ARG A 562 -27.85 36.11 28.37
N GLY A 563 -28.33 36.07 27.13
CA GLY A 563 -27.92 36.98 26.07
C GLY A 563 -26.45 36.85 25.64
N GLY A 564 -25.78 35.74 26.00
CA GLY A 564 -24.35 35.52 25.79
C GLY A 564 -23.98 34.96 24.42
N ALA A 565 -22.95 34.11 24.37
CA ALA A 565 -22.40 33.52 23.15
C ALA A 565 -23.43 32.68 22.40
N TYR A 566 -24.24 31.89 23.11
CA TYR A 566 -25.34 31.14 22.50
C TYR A 566 -26.33 32.06 21.79
N ALA A 567 -26.85 33.09 22.47
CA ALA A 567 -27.84 34.00 21.91
C ALA A 567 -27.28 34.82 20.74
N ALA A 568 -25.98 35.14 20.75
CA ALA A 568 -25.31 35.76 19.62
C ALA A 568 -25.22 34.83 18.41
N LEU A 569 -24.83 33.56 18.61
CA LEU A 569 -24.82 32.54 17.56
C LEU A 569 -26.22 32.30 17.02
N HIS A 570 -27.21 32.19 17.90
CA HIS A 570 -28.60 32.01 17.55
C HIS A 570 -29.11 33.14 16.64
N ARG A 571 -28.84 34.40 17.01
CA ARG A 571 -29.19 35.56 16.17
C ARG A 571 -28.46 35.50 14.83
N MET A 572 -27.14 35.31 14.82
CA MET A 572 -26.37 35.33 13.58
C MET A 572 -26.70 34.20 12.61
N GLN A 573 -27.02 33.01 13.11
CA GLN A 573 -27.22 31.82 12.26
C GLN A 573 -28.68 31.58 11.89
N PHE A 574 -29.64 32.15 12.64
CA PHE A 574 -31.05 31.81 12.50
C PHE A 574 -32.02 33.01 12.49
N SER A 575 -31.54 34.27 12.45
CA SER A 575 -32.42 35.44 12.28
C SER A 575 -32.79 35.79 10.84
N ASP A 576 -32.18 35.14 9.85
CA ASP A 576 -32.44 35.36 8.41
C ASP A 576 -33.27 34.23 7.75
N ALA A 577 -34.03 33.46 8.56
CA ALA A 577 -34.93 32.41 8.09
C ALA A 577 -36.40 32.85 8.12
#